data_AF-A0A6B2TCJ4-F1
#
_entry.id   AF-A0A6B2TCJ4-F1
#
_cell.length_a   1.000
_cell.length_b   1.000
_cell.length_c   1.000
_cell.angle_alpha   90.00
_cell.angle_beta   90.00
_cell.angle_gamma   90.00
#
_symmetry.space_group_name_H-M   'P 1'
#
loop_
_entity.id
_entity.type
_entity.pdbx_description
1 polymer ?
#
loop_
_entity_poly.entity_id
_entity_poly.type
_entity_poly.pdbx_seq_one_letter_code
_entity_poly.pdbx_strand_id
1 'polypeptide(L)'
;MVVTQSGGGTDKPSAGGLSPVDPNWKPPACWYEPLATPQQLKDATEKMNKGDLFSVNFGRRWGKDLLVDAFDKGDATFTDTPTKNYNVGKKGIFWRAVARQDRANDPEILDCSKNLFWQKAGTVPDDPNAPTPEVLAAYAYDKIRVPDTKIELKPHGKSTVNLPTWVWLDKAVFKDVTVRASLPGTNLYAVTAAKPVALHLDPGTSDAETFPASGDCPVNKDGSIGTPYTRGAAKQDPPCGIAYLRATGGEAYKLKASVTWEISWKGTGDVKGRLPNGTFESTKDIDVREIQSINR
;
A
#
# COMPACT_ATOMS: atom_id res chain seq x y z
N MET A 1 6.16 -2.20 13.41
CA MET A 1 5.16 -3.25 13.07
C MET A 1 5.84 -4.37 12.30
N VAL A 2 5.27 -5.58 12.34
CA VAL A 2 5.70 -6.72 11.52
C VAL A 2 4.61 -7.03 10.50
N VAL A 3 5.01 -7.34 9.26
CA VAL A 3 4.09 -7.63 8.16
C VAL A 3 4.36 -8.99 7.55
N THR A 4 3.28 -9.69 7.21
CA THR A 4 3.31 -10.90 6.40
C THR A 4 2.26 -10.79 5.30
N GLN A 5 2.66 -11.04 4.06
CA GLN A 5 1.75 -11.07 2.91
C GLN A 5 1.53 -12.53 2.46
N SER A 6 0.30 -12.85 2.08
CA SER A 6 -0.07 -14.09 1.40
C SER A 6 -0.98 -13.79 0.21
N GLY A 7 -0.95 -14.66 -0.82
CA GLY A 7 -1.64 -14.43 -2.09
C GLY A 7 -0.84 -13.55 -3.06
N GLY A 8 -1.34 -13.42 -4.29
CA GLY A 8 -0.58 -12.94 -5.45
C GLY A 8 0.23 -14.09 -6.08
N GLY A 9 0.14 -14.26 -7.40
CA GLY A 9 0.75 -15.37 -8.14
C GLY A 9 2.23 -15.61 -7.78
N THR A 10 2.61 -16.89 -7.77
CA THR A 10 3.79 -17.46 -7.08
C THR A 10 5.16 -17.11 -7.63
N ASP A 11 5.31 -16.34 -8.70
CA ASP A 11 6.61 -16.23 -9.37
C ASP A 11 6.90 -14.78 -9.79
N LYS A 12 7.75 -14.10 -9.00
CA LYS A 12 8.29 -12.76 -9.33
C LYS A 12 9.02 -12.81 -10.69
N PRO A 13 8.98 -11.74 -11.51
CA PRO A 13 9.69 -10.51 -11.14
C PRO A 13 8.96 -9.24 -11.61
N SER A 14 8.05 -8.73 -10.79
CA SER A 14 7.62 -7.32 -10.64
C SER A 14 6.30 -7.34 -9.89
N ALA A 15 6.32 -6.79 -8.68
CA ALA A 15 5.12 -6.63 -7.87
C ALA A 15 5.10 -5.17 -7.42
N GLY A 16 4.06 -4.46 -7.81
CA GLY A 16 3.90 -3.03 -7.60
C GLY A 16 3.16 -2.70 -6.31
N GLY A 17 3.44 -1.51 -5.76
CA GLY A 17 2.61 -0.93 -4.70
C GLY A 17 1.34 -0.32 -5.28
N LEU A 18 0.26 -0.30 -4.50
CA LEU A 18 -0.99 0.32 -4.91
C LEU A 18 -0.97 1.84 -4.68
N SER A 19 -1.55 2.58 -5.62
CA SER A 19 -1.87 4.00 -5.46
C SER A 19 -3.33 4.16 -5.02
N PRO A 20 -3.65 4.90 -3.95
CA PRO A 20 -5.04 5.17 -3.57
C PRO A 20 -5.81 5.89 -4.67
N VAL A 21 -7.03 5.44 -4.93
CA VAL A 21 -7.97 6.10 -5.86
C VAL A 21 -8.49 7.41 -5.27
N ASP A 22 -8.68 7.47 -3.96
CA ASP A 22 -9.06 8.71 -3.27
C ASP A 22 -7.80 9.55 -3.00
N PRO A 23 -7.60 10.68 -3.72
CA PRO A 23 -6.42 11.53 -3.52
C PRO A 23 -6.47 12.29 -2.19
N ASN A 24 -7.63 12.34 -1.53
CA ASN A 24 -7.80 13.01 -0.24
C ASN A 24 -7.65 12.06 0.94
N TRP A 25 -7.41 10.76 0.70
CA TRP A 25 -7.18 9.84 1.80
C TRP A 25 -5.88 10.17 2.51
N LYS A 26 -6.01 10.57 3.77
CA LYS A 26 -4.91 10.91 4.66
C LYS A 26 -4.79 9.85 5.75
N PRO A 27 -4.01 8.79 5.53
CA PRO A 27 -3.74 7.83 6.59
C PRO A 27 -2.89 8.48 7.70
N PRO A 28 -2.87 7.94 8.93
CA PRO A 28 -2.16 8.52 10.06
C PRO A 28 -0.70 8.86 9.74
N ALA A 29 -0.27 10.10 10.05
CA ALA A 29 1.11 10.55 9.79
C ALA A 29 2.12 9.87 10.72
N CYS A 30 1.71 9.50 11.92
CA CYS A 30 2.54 8.84 12.90
C CYS A 30 1.72 7.93 13.83
N TRP A 31 2.41 7.10 14.60
CA TRP A 31 1.84 6.30 15.68
C TRP A 31 2.93 5.91 16.69
N TYR A 32 2.54 5.26 17.78
CA TYR A 32 3.49 4.72 18.76
C TYR A 32 3.75 3.21 18.57
N GLU A 33 5.01 2.80 18.72
CA GLU A 33 5.40 1.37 18.69
C GLU A 33 6.34 1.00 19.83
N PRO A 34 6.32 -0.28 20.27
CA PRO A 34 7.33 -0.82 21.16
C PRO A 34 8.73 -0.79 20.53
N LEU A 35 9.71 -0.38 21.34
CA LEU A 35 11.09 -0.20 20.94
C LEU A 35 12.04 -1.17 21.63
N ALA A 36 12.06 -1.16 22.97
CA ALA A 36 13.09 -1.85 23.75
C ALA A 36 12.55 -2.29 25.11
N THR A 37 12.93 -3.47 25.55
CA THR A 37 12.70 -3.91 26.93
C THR A 37 13.47 -3.03 27.92
N PRO A 38 13.06 -3.00 29.21
CA PRO A 38 13.82 -2.35 30.27
C PRO A 38 15.32 -2.63 30.27
N GLN A 39 15.71 -3.90 30.14
CA GLN A 39 17.13 -4.29 30.14
C GLN A 39 17.85 -3.74 28.91
N GLN A 40 17.25 -3.86 27.72
CA GLN A 40 17.85 -3.36 26.49
C GLN A 40 18.06 -1.84 26.52
N LEU A 41 17.10 -1.06 27.03
CA LEU A 41 17.27 0.39 27.13
C LEU A 41 18.35 0.77 28.16
N LYS A 42 18.40 0.07 29.30
CA LYS A 42 19.45 0.26 30.30
C LYS A 42 20.84 -0.02 29.70
N ASP A 43 21.02 -1.19 29.09
CA ASP A 43 22.29 -1.60 28.49
C ASP A 43 22.73 -0.63 27.37
N ALA A 44 21.77 -0.17 26.56
CA ALA A 44 22.04 0.82 25.50
C ALA A 44 22.49 2.16 26.10
N THR A 45 21.84 2.63 27.17
CA THR A 45 22.19 3.89 27.84
C THR A 45 23.55 3.81 28.53
N GLU A 46 23.87 2.68 29.17
CA GLU A 46 25.15 2.47 29.85
C GLU A 46 26.33 2.51 28.86
N LYS A 47 26.13 2.00 27.64
CA LYS A 47 27.11 2.00 26.56
C LYS A 47 27.30 3.35 25.85
N MET A 48 26.43 4.34 26.10
CA MET A 48 26.59 5.67 25.52
C MET A 48 27.83 6.38 26.07
N ASN A 49 28.60 6.98 25.17
CA ASN A 49 29.72 7.87 25.46
C ASN A 49 29.24 9.33 25.61
N LYS A 50 30.13 10.18 26.13
CA LYS A 50 29.88 11.63 26.20
C LYS A 50 29.72 12.19 24.78
N GLY A 51 28.58 12.82 24.51
CA GLY A 51 28.23 13.38 23.21
C GLY A 51 27.32 12.49 22.36
N ASP A 52 27.13 11.22 22.73
CA ASP A 52 26.15 10.36 22.07
C ASP A 52 24.73 10.87 22.31
N LEU A 53 23.89 10.76 21.29
CA LEU A 53 22.52 11.24 21.30
C LEU A 53 21.54 10.14 20.89
N PHE A 54 20.50 9.97 21.70
CA PHE A 54 19.40 9.03 21.44
C PHE A 54 18.13 9.79 21.07
N SER A 55 17.45 9.39 19.98
CA SER A 55 16.19 10.02 19.58
C SER A 55 15.05 9.54 20.48
N VAL A 56 14.48 10.46 21.26
CA VAL A 56 13.35 10.16 22.16
C VAL A 56 12.01 10.53 21.54
N ASN A 57 11.98 11.45 20.58
CA ASN A 57 10.86 11.66 19.64
C ASN A 57 11.41 12.24 18.32
N PHE A 58 10.56 12.75 17.43
CA PHE A 58 10.97 13.29 16.12
C PHE A 58 11.86 14.55 16.17
N GLY A 59 11.69 15.40 17.19
CA GLY A 59 12.41 16.67 17.30
C GLY A 59 13.44 16.72 18.44
N ARG A 60 13.51 15.68 19.27
CA ARG A 60 14.26 15.70 20.53
C ARG A 60 15.20 14.51 20.62
N ARG A 61 16.45 14.83 20.95
CA ARG A 61 17.47 13.84 21.27
C ARG A 61 18.04 14.11 22.65
N TRP A 62 18.32 13.04 23.38
CA TRP A 62 18.87 13.09 24.73
C TRP A 62 20.24 12.45 24.78
N GLY A 63 21.12 13.05 25.57
CA GLY A 63 22.36 12.40 26.00
C GLY A 63 22.10 11.41 27.15
N LYS A 64 23.16 10.71 27.54
CA LYS A 64 23.13 9.71 28.61
C LYS A 64 22.51 10.21 29.91
N ASP A 65 22.92 11.40 30.37
CA ASP A 65 22.50 11.92 31.68
C ASP A 65 20.98 12.12 31.76
N LEU A 66 20.36 12.64 30.70
CA LEU A 66 18.90 12.83 30.65
C LEU A 66 18.14 11.48 30.63
N LEU A 67 18.67 10.46 29.96
CA LEU A 67 18.09 9.12 29.98
C LEU A 67 18.20 8.49 31.39
N VAL A 68 19.34 8.70 32.06
CA VAL A 68 19.56 8.24 33.45
C VAL A 68 18.62 8.97 34.40
N ASP A 69 18.50 10.29 34.30
CA ASP A 69 17.61 11.07 35.16
C ASP A 69 16.16 10.62 35.00
N ALA A 70 15.67 10.49 33.75
CA ALA A 70 14.29 10.08 33.47
C ALA A 70 13.99 8.63 33.89
N PHE A 71 14.87 7.68 33.56
CA PHE A 71 14.54 6.26 33.64
C PHE A 71 15.28 5.48 34.73
N ASP A 72 16.46 5.91 35.18
CA ASP A 72 17.15 5.28 36.31
C ASP A 72 16.73 5.92 37.64
N LYS A 73 16.74 7.26 37.71
CA LYS A 73 16.43 8.03 38.93
C LYS A 73 14.94 8.33 39.08
N GLY A 74 14.20 8.41 37.98
CA GLY A 74 12.75 8.63 37.97
C GLY A 74 12.37 10.10 38.02
N ASP A 75 13.15 10.97 37.39
CA ASP A 75 12.83 12.38 37.21
C ASP A 75 11.71 12.57 36.17
N ALA A 76 10.61 13.20 36.60
CA ALA A 76 9.43 13.46 35.78
C ALA A 76 9.57 14.66 34.82
N THR A 77 10.66 15.43 34.89
CA THR A 77 10.81 16.70 34.16
C THR A 77 10.69 16.54 32.64
N PHE A 78 11.05 15.38 32.08
CA PHE A 78 11.20 15.20 30.65
C PHE A 78 10.35 14.07 30.04
N THR A 79 9.63 13.30 30.86
CA THR A 79 8.77 12.19 30.41
C THR A 79 7.56 12.03 31.32
N ASP A 80 6.42 11.67 30.74
CA ASP A 80 5.18 11.42 31.49
C ASP A 80 5.21 10.08 32.25
N THR A 81 6.18 9.22 31.94
CA THR A 81 6.34 7.90 32.58
C THR A 81 7.76 7.72 33.12
N PRO A 82 8.19 8.54 34.10
CA PRO A 82 9.50 8.35 34.70
C PRO A 82 9.57 6.99 35.39
N THR A 83 10.74 6.37 35.38
CA THR A 83 10.93 5.05 35.96
C THR A 83 12.11 5.04 36.92
N LYS A 84 12.15 4.05 37.82
CA LYS A 84 13.36 3.77 38.62
C LYS A 84 14.03 2.51 38.08
N ASN A 85 15.35 2.54 37.93
CA ASN A 85 16.14 1.44 37.37
C ASN A 85 15.55 0.88 36.06
N TYR A 86 15.13 1.77 35.16
CA TYR A 86 14.49 1.51 33.86
C TYR A 86 13.26 0.60 33.92
N ASN A 87 12.69 0.36 35.10
CA ASN A 87 11.72 -0.71 35.35
C ASN A 87 12.24 -2.14 35.03
N VAL A 88 13.54 -2.40 35.16
CA VAL A 88 14.11 -3.76 35.02
C VAL A 88 13.39 -4.73 35.96
N GLY A 89 13.06 -5.92 35.44
CA GLY A 89 12.28 -6.95 36.14
C GLY A 89 10.77 -6.74 36.11
N LYS A 90 10.25 -5.59 35.65
CA LYS A 90 8.81 -5.37 35.46
C LYS A 90 8.36 -5.82 34.08
N LYS A 91 7.10 -6.29 33.99
CA LYS A 91 6.46 -6.68 32.74
C LYS A 91 5.99 -5.44 31.97
N GLY A 92 6.81 -4.99 31.02
CA GLY A 92 6.52 -3.85 30.17
C GLY A 92 7.61 -3.61 29.13
N ILE A 93 7.44 -2.58 28.32
CA ILE A 93 8.35 -2.24 27.23
C ILE A 93 8.36 -0.71 27.05
N PHE A 94 9.49 -0.17 26.59
CA PHE A 94 9.57 1.24 26.19
C PHE A 94 9.05 1.41 24.77
N TRP A 95 8.30 2.49 24.56
CA TRP A 95 7.64 2.84 23.30
C TRP A 95 8.19 4.16 22.76
N ARG A 96 8.14 4.31 21.44
CA ARG A 96 8.53 5.53 20.71
C ARG A 96 7.51 5.91 19.66
N ALA A 97 7.54 7.17 19.24
CA ALA A 97 6.87 7.62 18.03
C ALA A 97 7.57 7.07 16.76
N VAL A 98 6.77 6.73 15.75
CA VAL A 98 7.20 6.27 14.42
C VAL A 98 6.42 7.03 13.37
N ALA A 99 7.11 7.59 12.37
CA ALA A 99 6.49 8.33 11.28
C ALA A 99 6.15 7.38 10.13
N ARG A 100 5.02 7.64 9.47
CA ARG A 100 4.69 7.01 8.19
C ARG A 100 5.67 7.52 7.14
N GLN A 101 6.20 6.62 6.31
CA GLN A 101 7.33 6.95 5.44
C GLN A 101 6.95 7.92 4.31
N ASP A 102 5.77 7.76 3.73
CA ASP A 102 5.16 8.63 2.72
C ASP A 102 4.73 10.00 3.28
N ARG A 103 4.56 10.12 4.60
CA ARG A 103 4.24 11.36 5.32
C ARG A 103 5.39 11.87 6.19
N ALA A 104 6.63 11.43 5.95
CA ALA A 104 7.77 11.75 6.81
C ALA A 104 8.12 13.27 6.89
N ASN A 105 7.67 14.05 5.90
CA ASN A 105 7.84 15.51 5.88
C ASN A 105 6.56 16.27 6.28
N ASP A 106 5.52 15.55 6.68
CA ASP A 106 4.24 16.12 7.09
C ASP A 106 4.35 16.68 8.51
N PRO A 107 3.96 17.94 8.80
CA PRO A 107 3.99 18.47 10.15
C PRO A 107 3.11 17.67 11.14
N GLU A 108 2.08 16.94 10.66
CA GLU A 108 1.25 16.07 11.49
C GLU A 108 2.04 14.93 12.16
N ILE A 109 3.26 14.61 11.72
CA ILE A 109 4.10 13.65 12.47
C ILE A 109 4.37 14.13 13.91
N LEU A 110 4.35 15.44 14.14
CA LEU A 110 4.61 16.03 15.45
C LEU A 110 3.46 15.80 16.45
N ASP A 111 2.29 15.34 16.00
CA ASP A 111 1.17 14.98 16.86
C ASP A 111 1.53 13.80 17.79
N CYS A 112 2.41 12.90 17.34
CA CYS A 112 3.03 11.89 18.20
C CYS A 112 4.19 12.49 19.01
N SER A 113 3.85 13.42 19.90
CA SER A 113 4.79 14.30 20.60
C SER A 113 5.48 13.67 21.81
N LYS A 114 4.90 12.63 22.42
CA LYS A 114 5.48 11.95 23.60
C LYS A 114 6.93 11.54 23.34
N ASN A 115 7.81 11.95 24.26
CA ASN A 115 9.15 11.38 24.38
C ASN A 115 9.04 9.90 24.73
N LEU A 116 10.11 9.15 24.48
CA LEU A 116 10.28 7.75 24.90
C LEU A 116 9.62 7.51 26.28
N PHE A 117 8.77 6.50 26.36
CA PHE A 117 7.95 6.26 27.55
C PHE A 117 7.78 4.78 27.80
N TRP A 118 7.55 4.40 29.06
CA TRP A 118 7.35 3.02 29.46
C TRP A 118 5.87 2.66 29.46
N GLN A 119 5.53 1.46 29.00
CA GLN A 119 4.17 0.94 29.07
C GLN A 119 4.10 -0.48 29.64
N LYS A 120 3.01 -0.76 30.36
CA LYS A 120 2.72 -2.10 30.90
C LYS A 120 2.53 -3.10 29.76
N ALA A 121 3.00 -4.33 29.96
CA ALA A 121 2.82 -5.39 28.97
C ALA A 121 1.33 -5.62 28.65
N GLY A 122 1.00 -5.82 27.38
CA GLY A 122 -0.38 -6.06 26.94
C GLY A 122 -1.29 -4.83 26.94
N THR A 123 -0.75 -3.62 27.17
CA THR A 123 -1.49 -2.36 27.10
C THR A 123 -0.99 -1.49 25.94
N VAL A 124 -1.87 -0.59 25.49
CA VAL A 124 -1.54 0.46 24.52
C VAL A 124 -1.52 1.82 25.21
N PRO A 125 -0.76 2.81 24.72
CA PRO A 125 -0.73 4.16 25.29
C PRO A 125 -2.13 4.78 25.38
N ASP A 126 -2.40 5.53 26.45
CA ASP A 126 -3.55 6.44 26.49
C ASP A 126 -3.17 7.72 25.75
N ASP A 127 -3.47 7.73 24.45
CA ASP A 127 -3.09 8.79 23.52
C ASP A 127 -4.02 8.77 22.29
N PRO A 128 -4.40 9.94 21.74
CA PRO A 128 -5.13 10.00 20.48
C PRO A 128 -4.42 9.28 19.31
N ASN A 129 -3.08 9.24 19.34
CA ASN A 129 -2.24 8.58 18.35
C ASN A 129 -1.78 7.18 18.78
N ALA A 130 -2.45 6.59 19.78
CA ALA A 130 -2.24 5.20 20.12
C ALA A 130 -2.52 4.31 18.90
N PRO A 131 -1.73 3.25 18.67
CA PRO A 131 -1.97 2.38 17.52
C PRO A 131 -3.33 1.69 17.65
N THR A 132 -4.11 1.77 16.58
CA THR A 132 -5.40 1.07 16.45
C THR A 132 -5.32 0.02 15.35
N PRO A 133 -6.25 -0.95 15.30
CA PRO A 133 -6.35 -1.84 14.15
C PRO A 133 -6.45 -1.10 12.80
N GLU A 134 -7.07 0.08 12.77
CA GLU A 134 -7.14 0.90 11.55
C GLU A 134 -5.77 1.47 11.14
N VAL A 135 -4.95 1.93 12.09
CA VAL A 135 -3.56 2.34 11.83
C VAL A 135 -2.78 1.16 11.23
N LEU A 136 -2.94 -0.04 11.81
CA LEU A 136 -2.28 -1.26 11.30
C LEU A 136 -2.81 -1.64 9.90
N ALA A 137 -4.10 -1.41 9.61
CA ALA A 137 -4.68 -1.68 8.30
C ALA A 137 -4.14 -0.72 7.24
N ALA A 138 -4.03 0.57 7.58
CA ALA A 138 -3.43 1.60 6.73
C ALA A 138 -1.92 1.39 6.53
N TYR A 139 -1.22 0.82 7.51
CA TYR A 139 0.17 0.39 7.36
C TYR A 139 0.28 -0.83 6.44
N ALA A 140 -0.60 -1.82 6.61
CA ALA A 140 -0.65 -3.00 5.74
C ALA A 140 -0.97 -2.62 4.28
N TYR A 141 -1.83 -1.60 4.06
CA TYR A 141 -2.12 -1.05 2.74
C TYR A 141 -0.85 -0.69 1.97
N ASP A 142 0.07 0.07 2.58
CA ASP A 142 1.33 0.49 1.92
C ASP A 142 2.26 -0.67 1.56
N LYS A 143 2.08 -1.80 2.26
CA LYS A 143 2.88 -3.01 2.07
C LYS A 143 2.22 -3.97 1.09
N ILE A 144 1.01 -3.70 0.61
CA ILE A 144 0.39 -4.50 -0.45
C ILE A 144 1.28 -4.46 -1.68
N ARG A 145 1.63 -5.65 -2.17
CA ARG A 145 2.28 -5.83 -3.46
C ARG A 145 1.40 -6.71 -4.33
N VAL A 146 0.93 -6.14 -5.44
CA VAL A 146 0.10 -6.85 -6.43
C VAL A 146 0.96 -7.24 -7.64
N PRO A 147 0.61 -8.31 -8.37
CA PRO A 147 1.29 -8.65 -9.61
C PRO A 147 1.20 -7.51 -10.62
N ASP A 148 2.23 -7.38 -11.46
CA ASP A 148 2.19 -6.41 -12.55
C ASP A 148 0.98 -6.62 -13.48
N THR A 149 0.36 -5.51 -13.89
CA THR A 149 -0.78 -5.53 -14.81
C THR A 149 -0.35 -5.97 -16.21
N LYS A 150 -0.26 -7.27 -16.45
CA LYS A 150 -0.02 -7.85 -17.79
C LYS A 150 -1.35 -8.11 -18.49
N ILE A 151 -1.77 -7.15 -19.31
CA ILE A 151 -2.91 -7.34 -20.23
C ILE A 151 -2.51 -8.19 -21.43
N GLU A 152 -3.39 -9.08 -21.83
CA GLU A 152 -3.34 -9.75 -23.12
C GLU A 152 -4.12 -8.95 -24.16
N LEU A 153 -3.58 -8.86 -25.37
CA LEU A 153 -4.11 -8.04 -26.46
C LEU A 153 -4.30 -8.88 -27.71
N LYS A 154 -5.42 -8.69 -28.42
CA LYS A 154 -5.60 -9.22 -29.76
C LYS A 154 -6.23 -8.20 -30.70
N PRO A 155 -5.60 -7.85 -31.83
CA PRO A 155 -4.21 -8.17 -32.23
C PRO A 155 -3.13 -7.69 -31.24
N HIS A 156 -1.97 -8.37 -31.20
CA HIS A 156 -0.88 -8.07 -30.25
C HIS A 156 -0.07 -6.84 -30.71
N GLY A 157 -0.05 -5.77 -29.92
CA GLY A 157 0.83 -4.61 -30.10
C GLY A 157 0.65 -3.82 -31.40
N LYS A 158 -0.32 -4.20 -32.22
CA LYS A 158 -0.64 -3.57 -33.50
C LYS A 158 -2.14 -3.57 -33.64
N SER A 159 -2.73 -2.42 -33.88
CA SER A 159 -4.16 -2.29 -34.15
C SER A 159 -4.39 -1.72 -35.54
N THR A 160 -5.61 -1.85 -36.04
CA THR A 160 -6.00 -1.25 -37.31
C THR A 160 -7.14 -0.29 -37.05
N VAL A 161 -7.14 0.84 -37.77
CA VAL A 161 -8.18 1.86 -37.65
C VAL A 161 -9.57 1.21 -37.79
N ASN A 162 -10.48 1.56 -36.88
CA ASN A 162 -11.85 1.06 -36.79
C ASN A 162 -11.98 -0.46 -36.51
N LEU A 163 -10.90 -1.17 -36.17
CA LEU A 163 -10.95 -2.57 -35.78
C LEU A 163 -10.69 -2.72 -34.27
N PRO A 164 -11.64 -3.30 -33.51
CA PRO A 164 -11.47 -3.51 -32.08
C PRO A 164 -10.27 -4.38 -31.73
N THR A 165 -9.51 -3.93 -30.74
CA THR A 165 -8.46 -4.68 -30.07
C THR A 165 -9.03 -5.23 -28.78
N TRP A 166 -9.11 -6.56 -28.70
CA TRP A 166 -9.61 -7.29 -27.55
C TRP A 166 -8.56 -7.26 -26.44
N VAL A 167 -9.01 -7.07 -25.20
CA VAL A 167 -8.17 -6.98 -24.01
C VAL A 167 -8.72 -7.91 -22.93
N TRP A 168 -7.85 -8.66 -22.26
CA TRP A 168 -8.23 -9.45 -21.09
C TRP A 168 -7.04 -9.64 -20.15
N LEU A 169 -7.32 -10.06 -18.92
CA LEU A 169 -6.32 -10.45 -17.93
C LEU A 169 -6.29 -11.96 -17.74
N ASP A 170 -5.09 -12.51 -17.50
CA ASP A 170 -4.95 -13.89 -17.08
C ASP A 170 -5.42 -14.09 -15.63
N LYS A 171 -6.53 -14.81 -15.47
CA LYS A 171 -7.13 -15.16 -14.18
C LYS A 171 -6.19 -15.90 -13.24
N ALA A 172 -5.17 -16.60 -13.75
CA ALA A 172 -4.17 -17.26 -12.91
C ALA A 172 -3.31 -16.26 -12.11
N VAL A 173 -3.14 -15.05 -12.64
CA VAL A 173 -2.26 -14.00 -12.11
C VAL A 173 -2.98 -13.09 -11.11
N PHE A 174 -4.21 -12.65 -11.43
CA PHE A 174 -4.94 -11.65 -10.65
C PHE A 174 -5.84 -12.29 -9.59
N LYS A 175 -5.24 -12.64 -8.45
CA LYS A 175 -5.93 -13.21 -7.28
C LYS A 175 -5.91 -12.23 -6.12
N ASP A 176 -6.83 -12.42 -5.17
CA ASP A 176 -6.85 -11.69 -3.90
C ASP A 176 -5.47 -11.72 -3.21
N VAL A 177 -5.05 -10.58 -2.70
CA VAL A 177 -3.84 -10.43 -1.88
C VAL A 177 -4.25 -10.06 -0.47
N THR A 178 -3.63 -10.69 0.52
CA THR A 178 -3.87 -10.39 1.93
C THR A 178 -2.57 -10.02 2.62
N VAL A 179 -2.57 -8.92 3.35
CA VAL A 179 -1.45 -8.43 4.14
C VAL A 179 -1.87 -8.34 5.59
N ARG A 180 -1.18 -9.06 6.46
CA ARG A 180 -1.35 -8.95 7.91
C ARG A 180 -0.28 -8.04 8.48
N ALA A 181 -0.69 -6.98 9.16
CA ALA A 181 0.16 -6.21 10.06
C ALA A 181 -0.11 -6.62 11.51
N SER A 182 0.93 -6.68 12.33
CA SER A 182 0.82 -6.94 13.78
C SER A 182 1.81 -6.07 14.54
N LEU A 183 1.41 -5.65 15.73
CA LEU A 183 2.25 -4.85 16.62
C LEU A 183 2.82 -5.75 17.73
N PRO A 184 4.13 -6.06 17.72
CA PRO A 184 4.75 -6.95 18.71
C PRO A 184 4.50 -6.49 20.15
N GLY A 185 4.39 -7.42 21.11
CA GLY A 185 4.17 -7.06 22.52
C GLY A 185 2.76 -6.58 22.85
N THR A 186 1.85 -6.58 21.88
CA THR A 186 0.41 -6.31 22.03
C THR A 186 -0.41 -7.41 21.37
N ASN A 187 -1.73 -7.37 21.55
CA ASN A 187 -2.68 -8.21 20.81
C ASN A 187 -3.19 -7.53 19.51
N LEU A 188 -2.64 -6.38 19.12
CA LEU A 188 -3.11 -5.62 17.96
C LEU A 188 -2.63 -6.24 16.64
N TYR A 189 -3.58 -6.47 15.76
CA TYR A 189 -3.36 -6.82 14.37
C TYR A 189 -4.43 -6.21 13.47
N ALA A 190 -4.09 -6.12 12.19
CA ALA A 190 -5.04 -5.94 11.11
C ALA A 190 -4.66 -6.85 9.93
N VAL A 191 -5.68 -7.34 9.23
CA VAL A 191 -5.57 -8.11 8.00
C VAL A 191 -6.28 -7.31 6.92
N THR A 192 -5.50 -6.74 6.01
CA THR A 192 -5.98 -5.96 4.87
C THR A 192 -5.98 -6.84 3.63
N ALA A 193 -7.11 -6.91 2.94
CA ALA A 193 -7.31 -7.68 1.72
C ALA A 193 -7.54 -6.75 0.53
N ALA A 194 -6.84 -7.03 -0.57
CA ALA A 194 -7.00 -6.38 -1.86
C ALA A 194 -7.63 -7.37 -2.84
N LYS A 195 -8.78 -7.01 -3.41
CA LYS A 195 -9.50 -7.82 -4.40
C LYS A 195 -9.58 -7.09 -5.73
N PRO A 196 -9.18 -7.69 -6.86
CA PRO A 196 -9.32 -7.04 -8.15
C PRO A 196 -10.80 -6.94 -8.51
N VAL A 197 -11.26 -5.77 -8.95
CA VAL A 197 -12.68 -5.54 -9.25
C VAL A 197 -12.94 -5.01 -10.66
N ALA A 198 -11.98 -4.30 -11.26
CA ALA A 198 -12.11 -3.78 -12.61
C ALA A 198 -10.74 -3.51 -13.25
N LEU A 199 -10.66 -3.61 -14.58
CA LEU A 199 -9.58 -3.08 -15.40
C LEU A 199 -10.10 -1.83 -16.10
N HIS A 200 -9.44 -0.69 -15.87
CA HIS A 200 -9.67 0.53 -16.63
C HIS A 200 -8.70 0.60 -17.80
N LEU A 201 -9.22 0.94 -18.98
CA LEU A 201 -8.46 1.15 -20.21
C LEU A 201 -8.52 2.62 -20.63
N ASP A 202 -7.36 3.27 -20.62
CA ASP A 202 -7.17 4.60 -21.21
C ASP A 202 -6.37 4.44 -22.53
N PRO A 203 -7.01 4.68 -23.70
CA PRO A 203 -6.38 4.51 -25.01
C PRO A 203 -5.13 5.37 -25.24
N GLY A 204 -4.91 6.42 -24.45
CA GLY A 204 -3.83 7.39 -24.63
C GLY A 204 -4.08 8.39 -25.76
N THR A 205 -5.32 8.47 -26.26
CA THR A 205 -5.77 9.41 -27.29
C THR A 205 -7.29 9.60 -27.20
N SER A 206 -7.78 10.77 -27.60
CA SER A 206 -9.22 11.01 -27.79
C SER A 206 -9.76 10.38 -29.07
N ASP A 207 -8.89 10.02 -30.01
CA ASP A 207 -9.27 9.38 -31.28
C ASP A 207 -9.42 7.85 -31.11
N ALA A 208 -10.18 7.43 -30.10
CA ALA A 208 -10.44 6.02 -29.81
C ALA A 208 -11.78 5.83 -29.09
N GLU A 209 -12.38 4.67 -29.29
CA GLU A 209 -13.56 4.18 -28.56
C GLU A 209 -13.16 3.03 -27.66
N THR A 210 -13.73 2.95 -26.46
CA THR A 210 -13.53 1.86 -25.51
C THR A 210 -14.74 0.93 -25.46
N PHE A 211 -14.50 -0.31 -25.08
CA PHE A 211 -15.51 -1.33 -24.88
C PHE A 211 -15.30 -1.94 -23.49
N PRO A 212 -16.26 -1.81 -22.55
CA PRO A 212 -17.44 -0.95 -22.64
C PRO A 212 -17.05 0.54 -22.78
N ALA A 213 -18.00 1.39 -23.18
CA ALA A 213 -17.76 2.83 -23.42
C ALA A 213 -17.21 3.60 -22.20
N SER A 214 -17.32 3.06 -20.98
CA SER A 214 -16.67 3.62 -19.79
C SER A 214 -15.16 3.39 -19.76
N GLY A 215 -14.63 2.45 -20.54
CA GLY A 215 -13.27 1.93 -20.40
C GLY A 215 -13.08 0.98 -19.21
N ASP A 216 -14.10 0.83 -18.35
CA ASP A 216 -14.05 -0.02 -17.17
C ASP A 216 -14.60 -1.42 -17.45
N CYS A 217 -13.70 -2.38 -17.54
CA CYS A 217 -14.01 -3.79 -17.69
C CYS A 217 -14.14 -4.45 -16.30
N PRO A 218 -15.35 -4.77 -15.82
CA PRO A 218 -15.53 -5.36 -14.50
C PRO A 218 -15.01 -6.81 -14.44
N VAL A 219 -14.72 -7.28 -13.23
CA VAL A 219 -14.52 -8.71 -12.96
C VAL A 219 -15.79 -9.50 -13.30
N ASN A 220 -15.62 -10.53 -14.13
CA ASN A 220 -16.64 -11.51 -14.44
C ASN A 220 -16.96 -12.37 -13.21
N LYS A 221 -18.13 -13.03 -13.22
CA LYS A 221 -18.55 -13.93 -12.13
C LYS A 221 -17.54 -15.04 -11.81
N ASP A 222 -16.76 -15.45 -12.80
CA ASP A 222 -15.75 -16.48 -12.63
C ASP A 222 -14.43 -15.93 -12.06
N GLY A 223 -14.23 -14.62 -11.97
CA GLY A 223 -13.00 -13.96 -11.51
C GLY A 223 -12.06 -13.51 -12.62
N SER A 224 -12.40 -13.71 -13.89
CA SER A 224 -11.63 -13.16 -15.03
C SER A 224 -12.00 -11.69 -15.31
N ILE A 225 -11.14 -10.95 -16.03
CA ILE A 225 -11.49 -9.64 -16.59
C ILE A 225 -11.34 -9.70 -18.11
N GLY A 226 -12.37 -9.25 -18.84
CA GLY A 226 -12.46 -9.39 -20.29
C GLY A 226 -12.78 -10.82 -20.72
N THR A 227 -12.48 -11.17 -21.97
CA THR A 227 -12.63 -12.55 -22.48
C THR A 227 -11.57 -12.82 -23.53
N PRO A 228 -10.84 -13.95 -23.45
CA PRO A 228 -9.86 -14.31 -24.47
C PRO A 228 -10.48 -14.34 -25.87
N TYR A 229 -9.82 -13.69 -26.82
CA TYR A 229 -10.28 -13.66 -28.20
C TYR A 229 -10.33 -15.06 -28.82
N THR A 230 -11.46 -15.39 -29.46
CA THR A 230 -11.63 -16.63 -30.24
C THR A 230 -11.75 -16.32 -31.73
N ARG A 231 -11.21 -17.21 -32.59
CA ARG A 231 -11.33 -17.04 -34.05
C ARG A 231 -12.80 -17.02 -34.45
N GLY A 232 -13.21 -15.99 -35.17
CA GLY A 232 -14.61 -15.76 -35.57
C GLY A 232 -15.26 -14.57 -34.88
N ALA A 233 -14.70 -14.08 -33.77
CA ALA A 233 -15.20 -12.91 -33.04
C ALA A 233 -14.76 -11.56 -33.62
N ALA A 234 -14.10 -11.53 -34.78
CA ALA A 234 -13.55 -10.30 -35.38
C ALA A 234 -14.59 -9.21 -35.71
N LYS A 235 -15.86 -9.59 -35.83
CA LYS A 235 -16.99 -8.67 -36.10
C LYS A 235 -17.81 -8.32 -34.86
N GLN A 236 -17.38 -8.77 -33.68
CA GLN A 236 -18.07 -8.53 -32.42
C GLN A 236 -17.29 -7.50 -31.61
N ASP A 237 -18.03 -6.68 -30.87
CA ASP A 237 -17.43 -5.81 -29.88
C ASP A 237 -16.87 -6.66 -28.74
N PRO A 238 -15.62 -6.41 -28.32
CA PRO A 238 -15.05 -7.13 -27.21
C PRO A 238 -15.77 -6.75 -25.90
N PRO A 239 -15.91 -7.67 -24.95
CA PRO A 239 -16.41 -7.32 -23.60
C PRO A 239 -15.44 -6.41 -22.85
N CYS A 240 -14.17 -6.38 -23.26
CA CYS A 240 -13.16 -5.45 -22.81
C CYS A 240 -12.21 -5.16 -23.99
N GLY A 241 -12.10 -3.90 -24.43
CA GLY A 241 -11.25 -3.57 -25.56
C GLY A 241 -11.30 -2.11 -26.01
N ILE A 242 -10.62 -1.83 -27.13
CA ILE A 242 -10.44 -0.48 -27.67
C ILE A 242 -10.45 -0.53 -29.20
N ALA A 243 -11.11 0.42 -29.86
CA ALA A 243 -10.98 0.67 -31.29
C ALA A 243 -10.38 2.07 -31.51
N TYR A 244 -9.21 2.14 -32.14
CA TYR A 244 -8.60 3.41 -32.51
C TYR A 244 -9.20 3.93 -33.81
N LEU A 245 -9.54 5.22 -33.83
CA LEU A 245 -10.19 5.90 -34.96
C LEU A 245 -9.19 6.58 -35.90
N ARG A 246 -7.91 6.65 -35.50
CA ARG A 246 -6.83 7.27 -36.27
C ARG A 246 -5.56 6.42 -36.21
N ALA A 247 -4.81 6.42 -37.32
CA ALA A 247 -3.50 5.77 -37.38
C ALA A 247 -2.43 6.58 -36.64
N THR A 248 -1.42 5.91 -36.13
CA THR A 248 -0.29 6.55 -35.44
C THR A 248 0.59 7.31 -36.45
N GLY A 249 0.92 8.56 -36.14
CA GLY A 249 1.68 9.46 -37.01
C GLY A 249 3.20 9.42 -36.81
N GLY A 250 3.76 8.26 -36.45
CA GLY A 250 5.19 8.07 -36.16
C GLY A 250 5.52 7.82 -34.69
N GLU A 251 4.58 8.09 -33.77
CA GLU A 251 4.65 7.69 -32.36
C GLU A 251 3.45 6.81 -32.00
N ALA A 252 3.70 5.73 -31.27
CA ALA A 252 2.69 4.80 -30.80
C ALA A 252 1.79 5.43 -29.72
N TYR A 253 0.50 5.09 -29.70
CA TYR A 253 -0.37 5.48 -28.59
C TYR A 253 0.05 4.78 -27.30
N LYS A 254 -0.01 5.49 -26.18
CA LYS A 254 0.32 4.96 -24.85
C LYS A 254 -0.93 4.43 -24.17
N LEU A 255 -1.29 3.18 -24.47
CA LEU A 255 -2.39 2.49 -23.81
C LEU A 255 -2.04 2.25 -22.35
N LYS A 256 -2.81 2.84 -21.43
CA LYS A 256 -2.71 2.57 -20.00
C LYS A 256 -3.78 1.57 -19.57
N ALA A 257 -3.35 0.59 -18.79
CA ALA A 257 -4.19 -0.44 -18.21
C ALA A 257 -4.05 -0.41 -16.69
N SER A 258 -5.12 -0.05 -16.01
CA SER A 258 -5.13 0.18 -14.56
C SER A 258 -6.09 -0.79 -13.89
N VAL A 259 -5.57 -1.70 -13.07
CA VAL A 259 -6.42 -2.60 -12.27
C VAL A 259 -6.81 -1.90 -10.99
N THR A 260 -8.11 -1.79 -10.76
CA THR A 260 -8.68 -1.31 -9.49
C THR A 260 -8.84 -2.48 -8.52
N TRP A 261 -8.34 -2.28 -7.31
CA TRP A 261 -8.37 -3.22 -6.20
C TRP A 261 -9.26 -2.67 -5.09
N GLU A 262 -10.34 -3.38 -4.79
CA GLU A 262 -11.16 -3.13 -3.62
C GLU A 262 -10.39 -3.50 -2.35
N ILE A 263 -10.29 -2.55 -1.41
CA ILE A 263 -9.56 -2.77 -0.17
C ILE A 263 -10.52 -2.84 1.04
N SER A 264 -10.42 -3.96 1.76
CA SER A 264 -11.16 -4.20 3.00
C SER A 264 -10.22 -4.70 4.07
N TRP A 265 -10.57 -4.53 5.34
CA TRP A 265 -9.74 -5.01 6.43
C TRP A 265 -10.55 -5.46 7.65
N LYS A 266 -9.94 -6.33 8.45
CA LYS A 266 -10.43 -6.78 9.76
C LYS A 266 -9.29 -6.83 10.76
N GLY A 267 -9.55 -6.58 12.04
CA GLY A 267 -8.51 -6.51 13.06
C GLY A 267 -8.94 -7.03 14.42
N THR A 268 -8.09 -6.79 15.42
CA THR A 268 -8.33 -7.17 16.81
C THR A 268 -9.65 -6.61 17.34
N GLY A 269 -10.41 -7.42 18.09
CA GLY A 269 -11.71 -7.02 18.63
C GLY A 269 -12.84 -7.04 17.59
N ASP A 270 -12.67 -7.82 16.52
CA ASP A 270 -13.64 -7.98 15.42
C ASP A 270 -14.03 -6.68 14.70
N VAL A 271 -13.25 -5.63 14.89
CA VAL A 271 -13.38 -4.39 14.13
C VAL A 271 -12.99 -4.63 12.67
N LYS A 272 -13.70 -3.97 11.77
CA LYS A 272 -13.52 -4.11 10.34
C LYS A 272 -13.90 -2.81 9.64
N GLY A 273 -13.38 -2.62 8.44
CA GLY A 273 -13.65 -1.43 7.67
C GLY A 273 -13.23 -1.58 6.22
N ARG A 274 -13.35 -0.47 5.51
CA ARG A 274 -12.85 -0.32 4.14
C ARG A 274 -11.78 0.75 4.14
N LEU A 275 -10.82 0.61 3.24
CA LEU A 275 -9.89 1.66 2.87
C LEU A 275 -10.23 2.09 1.44
N PRO A 276 -9.69 3.20 0.93
CA PRO A 276 -9.86 3.54 -0.48
C PRO A 276 -9.43 2.37 -1.36
N ASN A 277 -10.07 2.27 -2.52
CA ASN A 277 -9.58 1.35 -3.53
C ASN A 277 -8.16 1.75 -3.94
N GLY A 278 -7.35 0.77 -4.31
CA GLY A 278 -6.01 1.00 -4.84
C GLY A 278 -5.95 0.69 -6.33
N THR A 279 -5.10 1.37 -7.08
CA THR A 279 -4.83 1.08 -8.49
C THR A 279 -3.38 0.69 -8.71
N PHE A 280 -3.16 -0.17 -9.71
CA PHE A 280 -1.84 -0.41 -10.27
C PHE A 280 -1.91 -0.36 -11.81
N GLU A 281 -1.15 0.57 -12.37
CA GLU A 281 -1.12 0.89 -13.80
C GLU A 281 0.05 0.21 -14.51
N SER A 282 -0.18 -0.24 -15.73
CA SER A 282 0.87 -0.51 -16.70
C SER A 282 0.59 0.22 -18.01
N THR A 283 1.65 0.54 -18.74
CA THR A 283 1.56 1.21 -20.04
C THR A 283 2.10 0.31 -21.13
N LYS A 284 1.40 0.27 -22.26
CA LYS A 284 1.83 -0.43 -23.48
C LYS A 284 1.73 0.48 -24.69
N ASP A 285 2.70 0.35 -25.58
CA ASP A 285 2.72 1.06 -26.84
C ASP A 285 1.85 0.31 -27.87
N ILE A 286 0.97 1.05 -28.56
CA ILE A 286 0.09 0.52 -29.59
C ILE A 286 0.31 1.26 -30.90
N ASP A 287 0.84 0.54 -31.89
CA ASP A 287 0.95 1.02 -33.27
C ASP A 287 -0.37 0.82 -34.00
N VAL A 288 -0.95 1.90 -34.53
CA VAL A 288 -2.22 1.84 -35.26
C VAL A 288 -1.97 2.14 -36.72
N ARG A 289 -2.33 1.19 -37.57
CA ARG A 289 -2.22 1.35 -39.03
C ARG A 289 -3.58 1.51 -39.68
N GLU A 290 -3.62 2.28 -40.76
CA GLU A 290 -4.75 2.29 -41.66
C GLU A 290 -4.49 1.31 -42.81
N ILE A 291 -5.49 0.51 -43.18
CA ILE A 291 -5.41 -0.37 -44.35
C ILE A 291 -6.26 0.26 -45.46
N GLN A 292 -5.59 0.86 -46.44
CA GLN A 292 -6.23 1.34 -47.65
C GLN A 292 -6.32 0.18 -48.65
N SER A 293 -7.54 -0.21 -49.03
CA SER A 293 -7.75 -1.21 -50.07
C SER A 293 -7.78 -0.51 -51.42
N ILE A 294 -6.80 -0.81 -52.29
CA ILE A 294 -6.87 -0.39 -53.70
C ILE A 294 -7.74 -1.41 -54.44
N ASN A 295 -8.97 -1.03 -54.78
CA ASN A 295 -9.77 -1.79 -55.72
C ASN A 295 -9.21 -1.53 -57.13
N ARG A 296 -8.69 -2.58 -57.78
CA ARG A 296 -8.34 -2.56 -59.20
C ARG A 296 -9.47 -3.10 -60.04
#